data_AF-A0A353VXV6-F1
#
_entry.id   AF-A0A353VXV6-F1
#
_cell.length_a   1.000
_cell.length_b   1.000
_cell.length_c   1.000
_cell.angle_alpha   90.00
_cell.angle_beta   90.00
_cell.angle_gamma   90.00
#
_symmetry.space_group_name_H-M   'P 1'
#
loop_
_entity.id
_entity.type
_entity.pdbx_description
1 polymer ?
#
loop_
_entity_poly.entity_id
_entity_poly.type
_entity_poly.pdbx_seq_one_letter_code
_entity_poly.pdbx_strand_id
1 'polypeptide(L)'
;MTDDALLALEDGSLFYGVSFGIYGETTGEVVFNTAMTGYQEILTDPSYFKQIVTLTHPHIGNVGTNPEDEESDGVYVSGLVIRDLPITVSNWRSSDNLSNYLKQHKIVAIAGIDTRQLTRHIRKHGAMRGCIVAASEINPEHAIAKARSFPGLLGMDLAKDVTTKTTYDWSKGIWSMKSRMKKNKKNKWRVIAYDFGVKRNILRILFDLGCDVTV
;
A
#
# COMPACT_ATOMS: atom_id res chain seq x y z
N MET A 1 -14.89 21.48 -9.49
CA MET A 1 -15.53 20.15 -9.51
C MET A 1 -14.82 19.36 -8.43
N THR A 2 -15.55 18.88 -7.43
CA THR A 2 -15.00 17.92 -6.47
C THR A 2 -14.88 16.58 -7.20
N ASP A 3 -13.71 15.96 -7.15
CA ASP A 3 -13.53 14.63 -7.71
C ASP A 3 -14.23 13.64 -6.77
N ASP A 4 -15.43 13.17 -7.11
CA ASP A 4 -16.22 12.33 -6.20
C ASP A 4 -15.67 10.89 -6.16
N ALA A 5 -15.77 10.26 -4.99
CA ALA A 5 -15.40 8.87 -4.80
C ALA A 5 -16.35 8.11 -3.85
N LEU A 6 -16.46 6.81 -4.07
CA LEU A 6 -17.28 5.89 -3.27
C LEU A 6 -16.48 4.63 -2.98
N LEU A 7 -16.45 4.22 -1.72
CA LEU A 7 -16.12 2.86 -1.31
C LEU A 7 -17.42 2.10 -1.01
N ALA A 8 -17.67 1.02 -1.75
CA ALA A 8 -18.76 0.09 -1.50
C ALA A 8 -18.22 -1.24 -0.97
N LEU A 9 -18.88 -1.79 0.05
CA LEU A 9 -18.58 -3.12 0.60
C LEU A 9 -19.58 -4.16 0.10
N GLU A 10 -19.18 -5.44 0.14
CA GLU A 10 -20.02 -6.56 -0.33
C GLU A 10 -21.36 -6.71 0.41
N ASP A 11 -21.43 -6.24 1.66
CA ASP A 11 -22.65 -6.24 2.48
C ASP A 11 -23.61 -5.08 2.15
N GLY A 12 -23.23 -4.21 1.21
CA GLY A 12 -24.01 -3.05 0.79
C GLY A 12 -23.70 -1.76 1.54
N SER A 13 -22.75 -1.76 2.48
CA SER A 13 -22.30 -0.54 3.15
C SER A 13 -21.60 0.40 2.16
N LEU A 14 -21.91 1.70 2.23
CA LEU A 14 -21.41 2.74 1.32
C LEU A 14 -20.70 3.84 2.10
N PHE A 15 -19.53 4.26 1.61
CA PHE A 15 -18.72 5.34 2.18
C PHE A 15 -18.36 6.35 1.09
N TYR A 16 -18.97 7.53 1.16
CA TYR A 16 -18.73 8.62 0.22
C TYR A 16 -17.56 9.49 0.66
N GLY A 17 -16.77 9.92 -0.31
CA GLY A 17 -15.58 10.72 -0.08
C GLY A 17 -15.14 11.43 -1.36
N VAL A 18 -13.88 11.86 -1.34
CA VAL A 18 -13.25 12.60 -2.43
C VAL A 18 -12.08 11.79 -2.97
N SER A 19 -11.98 11.69 -4.29
CA SER A 19 -10.84 11.05 -4.94
C SER A 19 -9.60 11.91 -4.77
N PHE A 20 -8.47 11.27 -4.51
CA PHE A 20 -7.16 11.92 -4.55
C PHE A 20 -6.09 11.07 -5.26
N GLY A 21 -6.51 9.95 -5.87
CA GLY A 21 -5.69 9.11 -6.74
C GLY A 21 -6.04 9.33 -8.21
N ILE A 22 -5.98 8.26 -9.02
CA ILE A 22 -6.54 8.29 -10.37
C ILE A 22 -8.06 8.09 -10.38
N TYR A 23 -8.71 8.56 -11.44
CA TYR A 23 -10.06 8.15 -11.80
C TYR A 23 -10.09 6.68 -12.24
N GLY A 24 -11.17 5.98 -11.92
CA GLY A 24 -11.36 4.57 -12.25
C GLY A 24 -12.03 3.79 -11.13
N GLU A 25 -11.99 2.47 -11.26
CA GLU A 25 -12.49 1.54 -10.24
C GLU A 25 -11.41 0.53 -9.86
N THR A 26 -11.41 0.12 -8.60
CA THR A 26 -10.54 -0.95 -8.09
C THR A 26 -11.32 -1.84 -7.14
N THR A 27 -10.92 -3.11 -7.03
CA THR A 27 -11.54 -4.08 -6.13
C THR A 27 -10.47 -4.81 -5.34
N GLY A 28 -10.80 -5.21 -4.13
CA GLY A 28 -9.89 -5.94 -3.26
C GLY A 28 -10.52 -6.26 -1.92
N GLU A 29 -9.78 -6.97 -1.09
CA GLU A 29 -10.17 -7.18 0.30
C GLU A 29 -9.85 -5.92 1.12
N VAL A 30 -10.84 -5.37 1.80
CA VAL A 30 -10.70 -4.16 2.62
C VAL A 30 -10.16 -4.55 3.99
N VAL A 31 -8.96 -4.05 4.27
CA VAL A 31 -8.26 -4.24 5.54
C VAL A 31 -8.02 -2.89 6.21
N PHE A 32 -7.74 -2.89 7.51
CA PHE A 32 -7.30 -1.67 8.20
C PHE A 32 -5.92 -1.86 8.83
N ASN A 33 -5.12 -0.80 8.83
CA ASN A 33 -3.83 -0.74 9.49
C ASN A 33 -3.78 0.42 10.48
N THR A 34 -3.32 0.14 11.70
CA THR A 34 -3.29 1.08 12.82
C THR A 34 -1.99 1.89 12.93
N ALA A 35 -1.06 1.73 11.99
CA ALA A 35 0.17 2.50 11.94
C ALA A 35 -0.14 3.99 11.79
N MET A 36 0.50 4.81 12.63
CA MET A 36 0.39 6.27 12.58
C MET A 36 1.42 6.90 11.64
N THR A 37 2.43 6.14 11.24
CA THR A 37 3.55 6.55 10.38
C THR A 37 3.89 5.41 9.42
N GLY A 38 4.66 5.72 8.38
CA GLY A 38 5.15 4.71 7.44
C GLY A 38 4.11 4.29 6.40
N TYR A 39 3.26 5.23 5.96
CA TYR A 39 2.22 4.92 4.98
C TYR A 39 2.80 4.54 3.62
N GLN A 40 3.96 5.10 3.21
CA GLN A 40 4.56 4.77 1.92
C GLN A 40 5.13 3.34 1.92
N GLU A 41 5.76 2.95 3.02
CA GLU A 41 6.27 1.60 3.28
C GLU A 41 5.12 0.58 3.27
N ILE A 42 3.93 0.96 3.77
CA ILE A 42 2.71 0.14 3.70
C ILE A 42 2.21 0.01 2.26
N LEU A 43 2.18 1.11 1.51
CA LEU A 43 1.71 1.10 0.11
C LEU A 43 2.59 0.22 -0.78
N THR A 44 3.89 0.19 -0.49
CA THR A 44 4.92 -0.57 -1.22
C THR A 44 5.28 -1.89 -0.53
N ASP A 45 4.38 -2.45 0.27
CA ASP A 45 4.56 -3.79 0.82
C ASP A 45 3.81 -4.80 -0.05
N PRO A 46 4.50 -5.77 -0.70
CA PRO A 46 3.88 -6.78 -1.55
C PRO A 46 2.78 -7.60 -0.87
N SER A 47 2.79 -7.67 0.48
CA SER A 47 1.78 -8.38 1.26
C SER A 47 0.37 -7.79 1.11
N TYR A 48 0.24 -6.53 0.69
CA TYR A 48 -1.06 -5.89 0.43
C TYR A 48 -1.54 -6.06 -1.02
N PHE A 49 -0.91 -6.93 -1.81
CA PHE A 49 -1.40 -7.23 -3.15
C PHE A 49 -2.86 -7.70 -3.11
N LYS A 50 -3.71 -7.11 -3.96
CA LYS A 50 -5.18 -7.31 -3.99
C LYS A 50 -5.93 -6.84 -2.74
N GLN A 51 -5.32 -6.00 -1.90
CA GLN A 51 -5.96 -5.42 -0.73
C GLN A 51 -6.20 -3.92 -0.90
N ILE A 52 -7.34 -3.47 -0.38
CA ILE A 52 -7.66 -2.05 -0.22
C ILE A 52 -7.32 -1.68 1.22
N VAL A 53 -6.34 -0.80 1.40
CA VAL A 53 -5.83 -0.46 2.74
C VAL A 53 -6.55 0.75 3.29
N THR A 54 -7.14 0.58 4.47
CA THR A 54 -7.69 1.66 5.28
C THR A 54 -6.73 2.06 6.39
N LEU A 55 -6.23 3.30 6.38
CA LEU A 55 -5.38 3.78 7.45
C LEU A 55 -6.21 4.44 8.55
N THR A 56 -6.03 3.99 9.79
CA THR A 56 -6.83 4.53 10.91
C THR A 56 -6.35 5.90 11.39
N HIS A 57 -5.07 6.23 11.15
CA HIS A 57 -4.54 7.54 11.51
C HIS A 57 -5.16 8.62 10.58
N PRO A 58 -5.70 9.73 11.11
CA PRO A 58 -6.52 10.61 10.30
C PRO A 58 -5.78 11.31 9.16
N HIS A 59 -4.58 11.82 9.42
CA HIS A 59 -3.80 12.60 8.47
C HIS A 59 -2.74 11.74 7.81
N ILE A 60 -2.95 11.40 6.53
CA ILE A 60 -2.04 10.55 5.77
C ILE A 60 -1.46 11.36 4.62
N GLY A 61 -0.13 11.39 4.50
CA GLY A 61 0.57 12.21 3.49
C GLY A 61 1.39 13.36 4.08
N ASN A 62 1.43 13.52 5.40
CA ASN A 62 2.04 14.68 6.09
C ASN A 62 3.52 14.87 5.74
N VAL A 63 4.23 13.78 5.42
CA VAL A 63 5.66 13.77 5.12
C VAL A 63 5.96 13.56 3.63
N GLY A 64 4.93 13.56 2.77
CA GLY A 64 5.07 13.31 1.34
C GLY A 64 5.54 11.88 1.06
N THR A 65 6.36 11.73 0.03
CA THR A 65 6.93 10.45 -0.38
C THR A 65 8.40 10.64 -0.78
N ASN A 66 9.19 9.58 -0.69
CA ASN A 66 10.58 9.53 -1.14
C ASN A 66 10.99 8.11 -1.56
N PRO A 67 11.95 7.94 -2.49
CA PRO A 67 12.35 6.61 -2.97
C PRO A 67 12.97 5.71 -1.89
N GLU A 68 13.55 6.25 -0.83
CA GLU A 68 14.21 5.46 0.21
C GLU A 68 13.22 4.67 1.08
N ASP A 69 12.00 5.18 1.23
CA ASP A 69 10.91 4.56 2.00
C ASP A 69 10.07 3.55 1.17
N GLU A 70 10.50 3.22 -0.05
CA GLU A 70 9.88 2.16 -0.84
C GLU A 70 10.42 0.76 -0.45
N GLU A 71 9.51 -0.11 0.01
CA GLU A 71 9.82 -1.47 0.43
C GLU A 71 9.81 -2.49 -0.72
N SER A 72 9.38 -2.10 -1.92
CA SER A 72 9.40 -2.91 -3.14
C SER A 72 9.60 -2.05 -4.39
N ASP A 73 9.55 -2.66 -5.57
CA ASP A 73 9.69 -2.01 -6.88
C ASP A 73 8.48 -1.18 -7.34
N GLY A 74 7.33 -1.31 -6.66
CA GLY A 74 6.17 -0.49 -6.91
C GLY A 74 5.19 -0.46 -5.73
N VAL A 75 4.02 0.12 -5.98
CA VAL A 75 2.89 0.15 -5.04
C VAL A 75 2.04 -1.10 -5.28
N TYR A 76 1.81 -1.90 -4.24
CA TYR A 76 1.13 -3.20 -4.34
C TYR A 76 -0.32 -3.16 -3.86
N VAL A 77 -0.71 -2.15 -3.09
CA VAL A 77 -2.11 -1.99 -2.69
C VAL A 77 -3.01 -1.81 -3.91
N SER A 78 -4.21 -2.37 -3.87
CA SER A 78 -5.22 -2.15 -4.91
C SER A 78 -5.89 -0.79 -4.78
N GLY A 79 -5.93 -0.24 -3.58
CA GLY A 79 -6.47 1.09 -3.31
C GLY A 79 -6.17 1.56 -1.90
N LEU A 80 -6.35 2.86 -1.68
CA LEU A 80 -6.07 3.51 -0.40
C LEU A 80 -7.30 4.27 0.11
N VAL A 81 -7.60 4.11 1.39
CA VAL A 81 -8.73 4.72 2.08
C VAL A 81 -8.23 5.49 3.29
N ILE A 82 -8.49 6.80 3.33
CA ILE A 82 -8.01 7.69 4.41
C ILE A 82 -9.11 8.64 4.89
N ARG A 83 -8.90 9.23 6.08
CA ARG A 83 -9.82 10.24 6.62
C ARG A 83 -9.55 11.61 6.03
N ASP A 84 -8.29 12.02 5.97
CA ASP A 84 -7.88 13.36 5.59
C ASP A 84 -6.52 13.34 4.87
N LEU A 85 -6.48 14.02 3.71
CA LEU A 85 -5.25 14.29 2.98
C LEU A 85 -4.76 15.69 3.36
N PRO A 86 -3.57 15.85 3.96
CA PRO A 86 -3.03 17.16 4.30
C PRO A 86 -2.87 18.06 3.08
N ILE A 87 -3.17 19.34 3.26
CA ILE A 87 -2.98 20.37 2.24
C ILE A 87 -1.49 20.57 1.92
N THR A 88 -0.63 20.48 2.95
CA THR A 88 0.80 20.75 2.84
C THR A 88 1.61 19.58 3.33
N VAL A 89 2.62 19.21 2.55
CA VAL A 89 3.67 18.27 2.94
C VAL A 89 4.78 19.01 3.69
N SER A 90 5.22 18.47 4.83
CA SER A 90 6.27 19.08 5.65
C SER A 90 7.28 18.04 6.12
N ASN A 91 8.24 17.73 5.26
CA ASN A 91 9.38 16.89 5.61
C ASN A 91 10.57 17.18 4.69
N TRP A 92 11.77 17.28 5.26
CA TRP A 92 13.00 17.55 4.50
C TRP A 92 13.40 16.41 3.55
N ARG A 93 12.92 15.18 3.78
CA ARG A 93 13.13 14.02 2.91
C ARG A 93 12.15 13.96 1.75
N SER A 94 11.05 14.73 1.78
CA SER A 94 9.99 14.62 0.78
C SER A 94 10.48 15.01 -0.61
N SER A 95 10.25 14.15 -1.59
CA SER A 95 10.47 14.45 -3.01
C SER A 95 9.18 14.71 -3.79
N ASP A 96 8.03 14.16 -3.34
CA ASP A 96 6.71 14.39 -3.96
C ASP A 96 5.58 14.29 -2.91
N ASN A 97 4.38 14.78 -3.23
CA ASN A 97 3.21 14.58 -2.39
C ASN A 97 2.50 13.25 -2.67
N LEU A 98 1.71 12.80 -1.70
CA LEU A 98 1.05 11.50 -1.77
C LEU A 98 0.05 11.37 -2.94
N SER A 99 -0.70 12.43 -3.27
CA SER A 99 -1.68 12.38 -4.36
C SER A 99 -0.99 12.17 -5.71
N ASN A 100 0.08 12.92 -5.98
CA ASN A 100 0.89 12.76 -7.18
C ASN A 100 1.52 11.37 -7.27
N TYR A 101 2.10 10.89 -6.16
CA TYR A 101 2.67 9.56 -6.08
C TYR A 101 1.65 8.47 -6.46
N LEU A 102 0.46 8.50 -5.86
CA LEU A 102 -0.61 7.54 -6.18
C LEU A 102 -1.06 7.64 -7.63
N LYS A 103 -1.12 8.86 -8.21
CA LYS A 103 -1.46 9.05 -9.63
C LYS A 103 -0.41 8.47 -10.56
N GLN A 104 0.88 8.68 -10.26
CA GLN A 104 2.00 8.09 -11.02
C GLN A 104 1.95 6.56 -11.00
N HIS A 105 1.59 5.98 -9.85
CA HIS A 105 1.43 4.53 -9.67
C HIS A 105 0.04 3.99 -10.07
N LYS A 106 -0.84 4.84 -10.63
CA LYS A 106 -2.19 4.47 -11.10
C LYS A 106 -3.07 3.85 -10.02
N ILE A 107 -3.02 4.38 -8.80
CA ILE A 107 -3.79 3.91 -7.66
C ILE A 107 -5.07 4.73 -7.48
N VAL A 108 -6.20 4.04 -7.34
CA VAL A 108 -7.48 4.65 -6.96
C VAL A 108 -7.49 4.83 -5.44
N ALA A 109 -7.78 6.04 -4.97
CA ALA A 109 -7.73 6.37 -3.56
C ALA A 109 -8.83 7.36 -3.16
N ILE A 110 -9.39 7.17 -1.96
CA ILE A 110 -10.53 7.92 -1.41
C ILE A 110 -10.19 8.51 -0.04
N ALA A 111 -10.44 9.82 0.10
CA ALA A 111 -10.29 10.58 1.33
C ALA A 111 -11.67 11.09 1.82
N GLY A 112 -11.73 11.61 3.05
CA GLY A 112 -12.96 12.22 3.57
C GLY A 112 -13.96 11.25 4.20
N ILE A 113 -13.64 9.95 4.25
CA ILE A 113 -14.54 8.95 4.83
C ILE A 113 -14.37 8.84 6.35
N ASP A 114 -15.41 8.39 7.06
CA ASP A 114 -15.27 7.98 8.46
C ASP A 114 -14.52 6.64 8.56
N THR A 115 -13.18 6.70 8.52
CA THR A 115 -12.31 5.51 8.65
C THR A 115 -12.51 4.81 9.99
N ARG A 116 -13.00 5.49 11.04
CA ARG A 116 -13.31 4.87 12.34
C ARG A 116 -14.58 4.03 12.25
N GLN A 117 -15.63 4.52 11.58
CA GLN A 117 -16.82 3.73 11.27
C GLN A 117 -16.45 2.48 10.47
N LEU A 118 -15.68 2.64 9.39
CA LEU A 118 -15.22 1.53 8.55
C LEU A 118 -14.38 0.52 9.34
N THR A 119 -13.43 0.98 10.15
CA THR A 119 -12.60 0.10 11.00
C THR A 119 -13.44 -0.70 11.99
N ARG A 120 -14.42 -0.05 12.64
CA ARG A 120 -15.33 -0.74 13.57
C ARG A 120 -16.19 -1.79 12.85
N HIS A 121 -16.59 -1.49 11.63
CA HIS A 121 -17.38 -2.38 10.78
C HIS A 121 -16.59 -3.64 10.43
N ILE A 122 -15.40 -3.48 9.85
CA ILE A 122 -14.48 -4.59 9.52
C ILE A 122 -14.12 -5.41 10.76
N ARG A 123 -13.84 -4.75 11.90
CA ARG A 123 -13.53 -5.46 13.16
C ARG A 123 -14.69 -6.32 13.65
N LYS A 124 -15.94 -5.92 13.40
CA LYS A 124 -17.13 -6.65 13.85
C LYS A 124 -17.53 -7.77 12.88
N HIS A 125 -17.38 -7.54 11.59
CA HIS A 125 -17.89 -8.42 10.54
C HIS A 125 -16.81 -9.27 9.84
N GLY A 126 -15.52 -9.01 10.11
CA GLY A 126 -14.38 -9.63 9.45
C GLY A 126 -13.88 -8.78 8.27
N ALA A 127 -12.77 -9.22 7.65
CA ALA A 127 -12.32 -8.65 6.39
C ALA A 127 -13.40 -8.86 5.31
N MET A 128 -13.63 -7.85 4.49
CA MET A 128 -14.74 -7.83 3.54
C MET A 128 -14.24 -7.40 2.17
N ARG A 129 -14.91 -7.87 1.12
CA ARG A 129 -14.62 -7.41 -0.24
C ARG A 129 -15.15 -6.00 -0.43
N GLY A 130 -14.40 -5.17 -1.13
CA GLY A 130 -14.77 -3.80 -1.41
C GLY A 130 -14.39 -3.36 -2.81
N CYS A 131 -15.06 -2.29 -3.25
CA CYS A 131 -14.78 -1.62 -4.50
C CYS A 131 -14.70 -0.11 -4.25
N ILE A 132 -13.60 0.51 -4.67
CA ILE A 132 -13.51 1.98 -4.74
C ILE A 132 -13.81 2.39 -6.17
N VAL A 133 -14.69 3.37 -6.34
CA VAL A 133 -14.99 4.02 -7.61
C VAL A 133 -14.71 5.51 -7.46
N ALA A 134 -13.87 6.05 -8.35
CA ALA A 134 -13.61 7.48 -8.50
C ALA A 134 -14.03 7.90 -9.91
N ALA A 135 -15.10 8.69 -10.02
CA ALA A 135 -15.74 9.07 -11.27
C ALA A 135 -16.59 10.33 -11.08
N SER A 136 -16.89 11.05 -12.17
CA SER A 136 -17.81 12.19 -12.15
C SER A 136 -19.25 11.77 -11.82
N GLU A 137 -19.63 10.55 -12.18
CA GLU A 137 -20.93 9.95 -11.86
C GLU A 137 -20.69 8.56 -11.30
N ILE A 138 -21.26 8.28 -10.13
CA ILE A 138 -21.04 7.02 -9.40
C ILE A 138 -22.37 6.29 -9.28
N ASN A 139 -22.42 5.04 -9.75
CA ASN A 139 -23.51 4.12 -9.52
C ASN A 139 -23.18 3.19 -8.32
N PRO A 140 -23.82 3.34 -7.16
CA PRO A 140 -23.54 2.51 -6.00
C PRO A 140 -23.86 1.02 -6.19
N GLU A 141 -24.90 0.68 -6.95
CA GLU A 141 -25.29 -0.71 -7.19
C GLU A 141 -24.21 -1.44 -8.01
N HIS A 142 -23.63 -0.76 -9.00
CA HIS A 142 -22.50 -1.27 -9.77
C HIS A 142 -21.27 -1.50 -8.87
N ALA A 143 -20.96 -0.55 -7.97
CA ALA A 143 -19.84 -0.69 -7.04
C ALA A 143 -20.03 -1.87 -6.08
N ILE A 144 -21.25 -2.09 -5.56
CA ILE A 144 -21.58 -3.25 -4.72
C ILE A 144 -21.46 -4.55 -5.52
N ALA A 145 -21.97 -4.58 -6.76
CA ALA A 145 -21.87 -5.76 -7.63
C ALA A 145 -20.40 -6.12 -7.91
N LYS A 146 -19.56 -5.11 -8.15
CA LYS A 146 -18.10 -5.27 -8.32
C LYS A 146 -17.45 -5.80 -7.07
N ALA A 147 -17.75 -5.25 -5.89
CA ALA A 147 -17.25 -5.75 -4.61
C ALA A 147 -17.60 -7.24 -4.41
N ARG A 148 -18.85 -7.64 -4.69
CA ARG A 148 -19.31 -9.04 -4.59
C ARG A 148 -18.65 -9.97 -5.60
N SER A 149 -18.37 -9.47 -6.81
CA SER A 149 -17.73 -10.24 -7.89
C SER A 149 -16.25 -10.54 -7.64
N PHE A 150 -15.61 -9.81 -6.70
CA PHE A 150 -14.24 -10.10 -6.32
C PHE A 150 -14.17 -11.52 -5.72
N PRO A 151 -13.31 -12.41 -6.22
CA PRO A 151 -13.27 -13.80 -5.77
C PRO A 151 -12.85 -13.98 -4.29
N GLY A 152 -12.24 -12.97 -3.68
CA GLY A 152 -11.65 -13.04 -2.34
C GLY A 152 -10.19 -13.52 -2.38
N LEU A 153 -9.48 -13.39 -1.25
CA LEU A 153 -8.08 -13.83 -1.15
C LEU A 153 -7.92 -15.30 -0.78
N LEU A 154 -8.92 -15.88 -0.11
CA LEU A 154 -8.87 -17.26 0.36
C LEU A 154 -8.68 -18.23 -0.80
N GLY A 155 -7.59 -19.00 -0.77
CA GLY A 155 -7.25 -19.97 -1.82
C GLY A 155 -6.52 -19.39 -3.03
N MET A 156 -6.18 -18.09 -3.03
CA MET A 156 -5.31 -17.49 -4.05
C MET A 156 -3.84 -17.66 -3.70
N ASP A 157 -3.08 -18.24 -4.62
CA ASP A 157 -1.62 -18.11 -4.61
C ASP A 157 -1.25 -16.73 -5.17
N LEU A 158 -1.01 -15.77 -4.27
CA LEU A 158 -0.57 -14.42 -4.62
C LEU A 158 0.95 -14.30 -4.72
N ALA A 159 1.70 -15.23 -4.11
CA ALA A 159 3.16 -15.18 -4.07
C ALA A 159 3.75 -15.26 -5.48
N LYS A 160 3.16 -16.10 -6.35
CA LYS A 160 3.54 -16.19 -7.77
C LYS A 160 3.33 -14.91 -8.58
N ASP A 161 2.43 -14.02 -8.13
CA ASP A 161 2.10 -12.78 -8.83
C ASP A 161 3.07 -11.65 -8.41
N VAL A 162 3.70 -11.76 -7.24
CA VAL A 162 4.58 -10.74 -6.65
C VAL A 162 6.05 -11.14 -6.58
N THR A 163 6.39 -12.41 -6.87
CA THR A 163 7.77 -12.91 -6.94
C THR A 163 8.56 -12.29 -8.10
N THR A 164 9.86 -12.18 -7.94
CA THR A 164 10.79 -11.93 -9.05
C THR A 164 10.71 -13.02 -10.14
N LYS A 165 10.93 -12.61 -11.40
CA LYS A 165 11.00 -13.49 -12.58
C LYS A 165 12.37 -14.14 -12.77
N THR A 166 13.41 -13.47 -12.28
CA THR A 166 14.81 -13.89 -12.44
C THR A 166 15.52 -13.72 -11.12
N THR A 167 16.40 -14.67 -10.80
CA THR A 167 17.24 -14.59 -9.61
C THR A 167 18.15 -13.37 -9.65
N TYR A 168 18.42 -12.76 -8.50
CA TYR A 168 19.33 -11.63 -8.39
C TYR A 168 20.08 -11.60 -7.06
N ASP A 169 21.26 -10.97 -7.06
CA ASP A 169 22.04 -10.78 -5.83
C ASP A 169 21.70 -9.44 -5.16
N TRP A 170 21.55 -9.46 -3.84
CA TRP A 170 21.28 -8.25 -3.05
C TRP A 170 22.56 -7.73 -2.38
N SER A 171 22.82 -6.43 -2.56
CA SER A 171 24.07 -5.79 -2.14
C SER A 171 23.90 -4.45 -1.40
N LYS A 172 22.69 -4.11 -0.95
CA LYS A 172 22.38 -2.82 -0.30
C LYS A 172 22.10 -3.01 1.20
N GLY A 173 22.69 -2.16 2.04
CA GLY A 173 22.47 -2.15 3.50
C GLY A 173 21.29 -1.29 3.95
N ILE A 174 21.09 -1.19 5.26
CA ILE A 174 20.01 -0.39 5.87
C ILE A 174 20.28 1.11 5.64
N TRP A 175 19.20 1.87 5.44
CA TRP A 175 19.28 3.34 5.34
C TRP A 175 19.78 3.95 6.66
N SER A 176 20.58 5.02 6.57
CA SER A 176 21.09 5.72 7.76
C SER A 176 21.26 7.22 7.50
N MET A 177 20.67 8.04 8.36
CA MET A 177 20.74 9.51 8.29
C MET A 177 22.18 10.06 8.40
N LYS A 178 23.07 9.38 9.14
CA LYS A 178 24.44 9.86 9.42
C LYS A 178 25.49 9.47 8.38
N SER A 179 25.09 8.71 7.35
CA SER A 179 25.94 8.00 6.38
C SER A 179 27.19 7.32 6.97
N ARG A 180 27.15 5.99 6.92
CA ARG A 180 28.23 5.25 6.29
C ARG A 180 27.57 4.01 5.71
N MET A 181 27.44 3.94 4.39
CA MET A 181 27.30 2.64 3.73
C MET A 181 28.44 1.79 4.28
N LYS A 182 28.13 0.85 5.18
CA LYS A 182 29.15 -0.06 5.68
C LYS A 182 29.56 -0.87 4.46
N LYS A 183 30.80 -0.69 3.99
CA LYS A 183 31.43 -1.70 3.14
C LYS A 183 31.30 -3.00 3.90
N ASN A 184 30.60 -3.96 3.30
CA ASN A 184 30.32 -5.22 3.97
C ASN A 184 31.66 -5.83 4.42
N LYS A 185 31.80 -6.09 5.72
CA LYS A 185 32.93 -6.88 6.21
C LYS A 185 32.73 -8.25 5.57
N LYS A 186 33.72 -8.74 4.78
CA LYS A 186 33.73 -10.05 4.06
C LYS A 186 32.51 -10.92 4.41
N ASN A 187 31.56 -11.05 3.47
CA ASN A 187 30.33 -11.83 3.66
C ASN A 187 30.67 -13.19 4.27
N LYS A 188 30.19 -13.44 5.49
CA LYS A 188 30.52 -14.63 6.27
C LYS A 188 29.61 -15.81 5.93
N TRP A 189 28.42 -15.50 5.42
CA TRP A 189 27.33 -16.45 5.24
C TRP A 189 26.72 -16.26 3.86
N ARG A 190 26.36 -17.36 3.19
CA ARG A 190 25.56 -17.33 1.96
C ARG A 190 24.12 -17.71 2.30
N VAL A 191 23.17 -16.90 1.86
CA VAL A 191 21.74 -17.05 2.13
C VAL A 191 20.99 -17.04 0.80
N ILE A 192 20.11 -18.02 0.60
CA ILE A 192 19.15 -18.02 -0.50
C ILE A 192 17.81 -17.59 0.07
N ALA A 193 17.25 -16.50 -0.43
CA ALA A 193 16.00 -15.94 0.04
C ALA A 193 14.91 -16.17 -1.02
N TYR A 194 13.94 -17.05 -0.72
CA TYR A 194 12.79 -17.21 -1.61
C TYR A 194 11.93 -15.94 -1.62
N ASP A 195 11.70 -15.41 -2.81
CA ASP A 195 10.84 -14.24 -3.01
C ASP A 195 9.37 -14.65 -3.09
N PHE A 196 8.63 -14.41 -2.02
CA PHE A 196 7.16 -14.52 -2.02
C PHE A 196 6.52 -13.13 -1.91
N GLY A 197 7.18 -12.09 -2.42
CA GLY A 197 6.88 -10.69 -2.13
C GLY A 197 7.79 -10.16 -1.02
N VAL A 198 9.10 -10.42 -1.14
CA VAL A 198 10.07 -10.03 -0.12
C VAL A 198 10.22 -8.50 -0.06
N LYS A 199 10.17 -7.97 1.15
CA LYS A 199 10.41 -6.55 1.40
C LYS A 199 11.90 -6.24 1.35
N ARG A 200 12.27 -5.13 0.71
CA ARG A 200 13.66 -4.65 0.59
C ARG A 200 14.35 -4.56 1.94
N ASN A 201 13.67 -4.11 3.01
CA ASN A 201 14.33 -3.96 4.31
C ASN A 201 14.75 -5.29 4.95
N ILE A 202 14.09 -6.41 4.64
CA ILE A 202 14.53 -7.75 5.07
C ILE A 202 15.91 -8.04 4.47
N LEU A 203 16.06 -7.80 3.17
CA LEU A 203 17.32 -8.00 2.44
C LEU A 203 18.41 -7.04 2.92
N ARG A 204 18.05 -5.78 3.23
CA ARG A 204 18.95 -4.78 3.83
C ARG A 204 19.51 -5.24 5.18
N ILE A 205 18.66 -5.79 6.05
CA ILE A 205 19.07 -6.31 7.36
C ILE A 205 20.00 -7.50 7.20
N LEU A 206 19.68 -8.48 6.35
CA LEU A 206 20.55 -9.63 6.08
C LEU A 206 21.91 -9.20 5.56
N PHE A 207 21.94 -8.23 4.63
CA PHE A 207 23.20 -7.69 4.11
C PHE A 207 24.05 -7.05 5.23
N ASP A 208 23.45 -6.23 6.10
CA ASP A 208 24.15 -5.58 7.22
C ASP A 208 24.61 -6.56 8.30
N LEU A 209 24.00 -7.75 8.39
CA LEU A 209 24.45 -8.87 9.21
C LEU A 209 25.59 -9.68 8.57
N GLY A 210 26.03 -9.31 7.36
CA GLY A 210 27.15 -9.94 6.65
C GLY A 210 26.76 -11.17 5.82
N CYS A 211 25.50 -11.24 5.36
CA CYS A 211 25.02 -12.26 4.43
C CYS A 211 25.25 -11.85 2.97
N ASP A 212 25.74 -12.78 2.17
CA ASP A 212 25.66 -12.79 0.70
C ASP A 212 24.29 -13.36 0.30
N VAL A 213 23.37 -12.50 -0.12
CA VAL A 213 21.97 -12.89 -0.36
C VAL A 213 21.70 -13.01 -1.85
N THR A 214 21.29 -14.19 -2.30
CA THR A 214 20.69 -14.41 -3.62
C THR A 214 19.20 -14.62 -3.44
N VAL A 215 18.41 -13.85 -4.16
CA VAL A 215 16.95 -13.91 -4.20
C VAL A 215 16.51 -14.68 -5.43
#